data_AF-B8A8I6-F1
#
_entry.id   AF-B8A8I6-F1
#
_cell.length_a   1.000
_cell.length_b   1.000
_cell.length_c   1.000
_cell.angle_alpha   90.00
_cell.angle_beta   90.00
_cell.angle_gamma   90.00
#
_symmetry.space_group_name_H-M   'P 1'
#
loop_
_entity.id
_entity.type
_entity.pdbx_description
1 polymer ?
#
loop_
_entity_poly.entity_id
_entity_poly.type
_entity_poly.pdbx_seq_one_letter_code
_entity_poly.pdbx_strand_id
1 'polypeptide(L)'
;MAIALRFAAAPLRLRLVSPAPPAIGGAGDGGRRGGGGAERIGVLGRARCRRRRGGGGRLEVAAAAADDSARCRAKGVGAAAAAAETLGGIGVGGGDQLSVVMKFGGSSVSSAARMREVAGLILAFPEERPVVVLSAMGKTTNLLLLAGEKAVGCGVIRVSEIEEWNLIKDLHIKTVEELALPRSVIHTMLDELEQLLKGIAMMKELTLRTTDYLVSFGECMSTRIFAAYLNKIGVKARQYDTFDIGFITTDDFGNADILEATYPAVAKRLHGDWIRDPAIPIVTGFLGKGWKSGAVTTLGRGGSDLTATTIGKALGLREIQVWKDVDGVLTCDPNIYPNATTVPYLTFEEAAELAYFGAQVLHPQSMRPAREGDIPVRVKNSYNPKAPGTLITKQREMDKVVLTSIVLKSNVTMLDIVSTRMLGQFGFLAKVFSIFEDLGISVDCVATSEVSISVSLDPSKIWSRELIQQELDHVVEELEKIAVVHLLQQRAIISLIGNVRRSSLILEKAFQVLRKSGVNVQMISQGASKVNMSLIVHDSEAKQCIKALHQAFFEDDVLTEVEEEALHMS
;
A
#
# COMPACT_ATOMS: atom_id res chain seq x y z
N MET A 1 48.06 38.35 -44.28
CA MET A 1 46.90 37.70 -44.94
C MET A 1 45.91 37.40 -43.82
N ALA A 2 44.77 38.09 -43.63
CA ALA A 2 43.76 38.57 -44.59
C ALA A 2 43.11 37.39 -45.34
N ILE A 3 41.78 37.23 -45.45
CA ILE A 3 40.65 38.17 -45.36
C ILE A 3 39.44 37.53 -44.62
N ALA A 4 38.52 38.36 -44.09
CA ALA A 4 37.27 37.95 -43.43
C ALA A 4 36.04 38.01 -44.36
N LEU A 5 34.95 37.32 -44.01
CA LEU A 5 33.62 37.59 -44.57
C LEU A 5 32.52 37.37 -43.52
N ARG A 6 31.65 38.38 -43.37
CA ARG A 6 30.45 38.38 -42.52
C ARG A 6 29.23 37.99 -43.35
N PHE A 7 28.23 37.36 -42.74
CA PHE A 7 26.83 37.67 -43.03
C PHE A 7 26.00 37.63 -41.75
N ALA A 8 24.98 38.48 -41.67
CA ALA A 8 24.08 38.62 -40.54
C ALA A 8 22.62 38.51 -41.02
N ALA A 9 21.74 37.96 -40.19
CA ALA A 9 20.30 37.96 -40.39
C ALA A 9 19.59 38.18 -39.05
N ALA A 10 18.50 38.96 -39.05
CA ALA A 10 17.87 39.52 -37.86
C ALA A 10 16.61 38.71 -37.42
N PRO A 11 16.18 38.83 -36.15
CA PRO A 11 14.98 38.15 -35.65
C PRO A 11 13.68 38.91 -36.02
N LEU A 12 12.62 38.16 -36.35
CA LEU A 12 11.27 38.73 -36.55
C LEU A 12 10.65 39.19 -35.21
N ARG A 13 10.08 40.40 -35.22
CA ARG A 13 9.09 40.85 -34.22
C ARG A 13 7.69 40.84 -34.84
N LEU A 14 6.75 40.09 -34.26
CA LEU A 14 5.32 40.26 -34.53
C LEU A 14 4.73 41.35 -33.62
N ARG A 15 3.91 42.22 -34.19
CA ARG A 15 3.26 43.34 -33.48
C ARG A 15 1.95 42.87 -32.84
N LEU A 16 1.76 43.17 -31.56
CA LEU A 16 0.43 43.22 -30.94
C LEU A 16 -0.28 44.51 -31.38
N VAL A 17 -1.59 44.40 -31.66
CA VAL A 17 -2.46 45.53 -31.99
C VAL A 17 -3.62 45.54 -31.00
N SER A 18 -3.76 46.64 -30.27
CA SER A 18 -4.91 46.89 -29.38
C SER A 18 -5.97 47.72 -30.11
N PRO A 19 -7.27 47.40 -29.97
CA PRO A 19 -8.35 48.32 -30.29
C PRO A 19 -8.87 49.04 -29.03
N ALA A 20 -9.10 50.35 -29.16
CA ALA A 20 -9.80 51.18 -28.17
C ALA A 20 -11.33 51.18 -28.43
N PRO A 21 -12.18 51.60 -27.47
CA PRO A 21 -13.64 51.41 -27.55
C PRO A 21 -14.37 52.60 -28.20
N PRO A 22 -15.64 52.41 -28.63
CA PRO A 22 -16.59 53.50 -28.83
C PRO A 22 -17.70 53.53 -27.77
N ALA A 23 -18.33 54.70 -27.62
CA ALA A 23 -19.37 54.97 -26.62
C ALA A 23 -20.77 55.20 -27.25
N ILE A 24 -21.80 54.86 -26.46
CA ILE A 24 -23.12 55.52 -26.31
C ILE A 24 -23.81 56.15 -27.55
N GLY A 25 -25.05 55.73 -27.86
CA GLY A 25 -26.06 56.65 -28.42
C GLY A 25 -27.27 56.09 -29.20
N GLY A 26 -28.43 55.95 -28.53
CA GLY A 26 -29.70 56.55 -29.01
C GLY A 26 -30.67 55.83 -30.00
N ALA A 27 -31.82 55.41 -29.45
CA ALA A 27 -33.22 55.60 -29.93
C ALA A 27 -33.84 54.82 -31.14
N GLY A 28 -35.17 54.59 -31.03
CA GLY A 28 -36.09 54.11 -32.09
C GLY A 28 -36.46 52.61 -31.97
N ASP A 29 -37.48 52.19 -31.22
CA ASP A 29 -38.96 52.24 -31.45
C ASP A 29 -39.47 51.21 -32.49
N GLY A 30 -40.67 50.62 -32.29
CA GLY A 30 -41.33 49.86 -33.39
C GLY A 30 -42.07 48.52 -33.15
N GLY A 31 -42.66 48.25 -31.99
CA GLY A 31 -44.02 47.65 -31.91
C GLY A 31 -44.37 46.15 -32.21
N ARG A 32 -45.44 45.74 -31.49
CA ARG A 32 -46.52 44.76 -31.81
C ARG A 32 -46.40 43.26 -31.43
N ARG A 33 -47.38 42.86 -30.59
CA ARG A 33 -48.29 41.68 -30.65
C ARG A 33 -47.66 40.28 -30.85
N GLY A 34 -47.98 39.21 -30.11
CA GLY A 34 -49.02 38.99 -29.09
C GLY A 34 -49.93 37.80 -29.43
N GLY A 35 -49.99 36.80 -28.54
CA GLY A 35 -51.09 35.82 -28.45
C GLY A 35 -50.84 34.38 -28.96
N GLY A 36 -50.95 33.41 -28.04
CA GLY A 36 -51.30 31.98 -28.29
C GLY A 36 -50.22 31.07 -28.90
N GLY A 37 -50.08 29.80 -28.49
CA GLY A 37 -50.68 29.08 -27.37
C GLY A 37 -50.58 27.55 -27.49
N ALA A 38 -50.33 26.85 -26.37
CA ALA A 38 -50.43 25.38 -26.17
C ALA A 38 -49.44 24.49 -26.99
N GLU A 39 -49.09 23.25 -26.62
CA GLU A 39 -49.65 22.28 -25.65
C GLU A 39 -48.56 21.52 -24.84
N ARG A 40 -48.98 20.97 -23.68
CA ARG A 40 -48.63 19.68 -22.98
C ARG A 40 -47.23 19.07 -23.23
N ILE A 41 -46.48 18.53 -22.26
CA ILE A 41 -46.75 17.63 -21.11
C ILE A 41 -45.67 17.95 -20.03
N GLY A 42 -45.77 17.73 -18.71
CA GLY A 42 -46.79 17.13 -17.82
C GLY A 42 -46.11 16.65 -16.52
N VAL A 43 -46.84 16.38 -15.42
CA VAL A 43 -46.24 16.15 -14.08
C VAL A 43 -47.03 15.13 -13.24
N LEU A 44 -46.34 14.22 -12.54
CA LEU A 44 -46.74 13.52 -11.30
C LEU A 44 -45.53 12.71 -10.78
N GLY A 45 -45.20 12.64 -9.48
CA GLY A 45 -45.68 13.37 -8.31
C GLY A 45 -44.80 13.07 -7.07
N ARG A 46 -44.81 13.93 -6.05
CA ARG A 46 -44.16 13.69 -4.73
C ARG A 46 -45.19 13.79 -3.60
N ALA A 47 -45.25 12.78 -2.74
CA ALA A 47 -46.09 12.81 -1.55
C ALA A 47 -45.38 13.49 -0.35
N ARG A 48 -46.12 14.31 0.40
CA ARG A 48 -45.77 14.75 1.76
C ARG A 48 -46.81 14.24 2.74
N CYS A 49 -46.41 13.88 3.95
CA CYS A 49 -47.34 13.68 5.07
C CYS A 49 -47.03 14.66 6.21
N ARG A 50 -48.07 15.26 6.80
CA ARG A 50 -48.02 16.18 7.94
C ARG A 50 -48.40 15.42 9.22
N ARG A 51 -47.87 15.82 10.38
CA ARG A 51 -48.59 15.76 11.67
C ARG A 51 -48.44 17.04 12.49
N ARG A 52 -49.41 17.26 13.39
CA ARG A 52 -49.73 18.53 14.09
C ARG A 52 -49.13 18.61 15.51
N ARG A 53 -49.12 19.83 16.06
CA ARG A 53 -48.81 20.20 17.46
C ARG A 53 -49.94 19.86 18.45
N GLY A 54 -49.56 19.73 19.72
CA GLY A 54 -50.37 19.85 20.94
C GLY A 54 -49.72 19.04 22.07
N GLY A 55 -49.59 19.47 23.33
CA GLY A 55 -49.89 20.78 23.92
C GLY A 55 -50.31 20.67 25.40
N GLY A 56 -49.37 20.89 26.34
CA GLY A 56 -49.66 21.29 27.73
C GLY A 56 -49.77 20.21 28.83
N GLY A 57 -48.80 20.24 29.77
CA GLY A 57 -49.12 20.67 31.14
C GLY A 57 -49.21 19.65 32.30
N ARG A 58 -48.29 19.84 33.27
CA ARG A 58 -48.39 19.70 34.75
C ARG A 58 -47.79 18.47 35.48
N LEU A 59 -46.91 18.81 36.44
CA LEU A 59 -46.74 18.31 37.85
C LEU A 59 -46.61 16.78 38.10
N GLU A 60 -45.84 16.27 39.08
CA GLU A 60 -44.84 16.82 40.01
C GLU A 60 -44.02 15.68 40.67
N VAL A 61 -42.90 16.03 41.32
CA VAL A 61 -42.26 15.39 42.52
C VAL A 61 -42.31 13.86 42.70
N ALA A 62 -41.14 13.22 42.74
CA ALA A 62 -40.58 12.64 43.98
C ALA A 62 -39.22 11.97 43.75
N ALA A 63 -38.24 12.25 44.62
CA ALA A 63 -37.06 11.44 44.79
C ALA A 63 -37.18 10.66 46.11
N ALA A 64 -36.76 9.39 46.12
CA ALA A 64 -36.49 8.65 47.35
C ALA A 64 -35.41 7.60 47.06
N ALA A 65 -34.33 7.65 47.84
CA ALA A 65 -33.31 6.62 47.91
C ALA A 65 -33.31 6.03 49.32
N ALA A 66 -33.37 4.70 49.42
CA ALA A 66 -32.86 3.87 50.51
C ALA A 66 -33.15 2.41 50.15
N ASP A 67 -32.47 1.38 50.63
CA ASP A 67 -31.10 1.10 51.07
C ASP A 67 -31.16 -0.36 51.60
N ASP A 68 -30.01 -0.99 51.73
CA ASP A 68 -29.73 -2.15 52.57
C ASP A 68 -30.21 -3.56 52.13
N SER A 69 -29.66 -4.55 52.82
CA SER A 69 -28.95 -5.68 52.24
C SER A 69 -29.57 -7.07 52.43
N ALA A 70 -28.93 -8.04 51.76
CA ALA A 70 -28.62 -9.40 52.24
C ALA A 70 -29.44 -10.63 51.77
N ARG A 71 -28.66 -11.63 51.30
CA ARG A 71 -28.90 -13.10 51.27
C ARG A 71 -30.11 -13.64 50.48
N CYS A 72 -29.82 -14.35 49.37
CA CYS A 72 -29.74 -15.82 49.43
C CYS A 72 -29.18 -16.48 48.14
N ARG A 73 -28.91 -17.78 48.21
CA ARG A 73 -28.11 -18.57 47.25
C ARG A 73 -28.86 -19.06 46.01
N ALA A 74 -28.12 -19.07 44.89
CA ALA A 74 -28.05 -20.12 43.86
C ALA A 74 -29.34 -20.71 43.24
N LYS A 75 -29.49 -20.51 41.92
CA LYS A 75 -29.47 -21.60 40.91
C LYS A 75 -29.40 -21.07 39.48
N GLY A 76 -28.52 -21.67 38.68
CA GLY A 76 -28.76 -21.92 37.24
C GLY A 76 -28.46 -20.82 36.22
N VAL A 77 -27.18 -20.68 35.81
CA VAL A 77 -26.83 -20.51 34.39
C VAL A 77 -25.62 -21.38 34.10
N GLY A 78 -25.85 -22.55 33.51
CA GLY A 78 -24.81 -23.52 33.17
C GLY A 78 -25.13 -24.23 31.87
N ALA A 79 -24.96 -23.53 30.73
CA ALA A 79 -25.08 -24.07 29.38
C ALA A 79 -24.53 -23.08 28.30
N ALA A 80 -23.29 -22.61 28.45
CA ALA A 80 -22.64 -21.75 27.43
C ALA A 80 -21.09 -21.83 27.37
N ALA A 81 -20.43 -22.48 28.34
CA ALA A 81 -18.98 -22.44 28.50
C ALA A 81 -18.26 -23.77 28.22
N ALA A 82 -18.90 -24.72 27.51
CA ALA A 82 -18.43 -26.10 27.36
C ALA A 82 -18.05 -26.49 25.91
N ALA A 83 -17.63 -25.53 25.09
CA ALA A 83 -17.26 -25.75 23.68
C ALA A 83 -15.91 -25.14 23.26
N ALA A 84 -15.14 -24.58 24.20
CA ALA A 84 -13.86 -23.92 23.92
C ALA A 84 -12.62 -24.63 24.51
N GLU A 85 -12.80 -25.65 25.36
CA GLU A 85 -11.72 -26.36 26.07
C GLU A 85 -11.42 -27.75 25.49
N THR A 86 -11.27 -27.89 24.16
CA THR A 86 -10.93 -29.20 23.56
C THR A 86 -9.95 -29.13 22.39
N LEU A 87 -9.12 -28.08 22.35
CA LEU A 87 -7.94 -28.00 21.47
C LEU A 87 -6.64 -27.58 22.19
N GLY A 88 -6.66 -27.47 23.52
CA GLY A 88 -5.46 -27.26 24.33
C GLY A 88 -4.89 -28.58 24.84
N GLY A 89 -3.86 -29.12 24.18
CA GLY A 89 -3.09 -30.26 24.72
C GLY A 89 -2.76 -31.39 23.74
N ILE A 90 -2.01 -31.11 22.68
CA ILE A 90 -1.16 -32.14 22.05
C ILE A 90 0.30 -31.66 22.16
N GLY A 91 0.96 -32.12 23.22
CA GLY A 91 2.39 -31.87 23.41
C GLY A 91 3.26 -32.88 22.67
N VAL A 92 4.27 -32.37 21.98
CA VAL A 92 5.50 -33.08 21.56
C VAL A 92 5.31 -34.25 20.57
N GLY A 93 5.32 -33.90 19.29
CA GLY A 93 5.55 -34.80 18.15
C GLY A 93 6.33 -34.07 17.05
N GLY A 94 7.48 -33.48 17.41
CA GLY A 94 8.23 -32.57 16.53
C GLY A 94 8.95 -33.28 15.39
N GLY A 95 8.53 -33.02 14.15
CA GLY A 95 9.20 -33.51 12.94
C GLY A 95 8.41 -33.36 11.64
N ASP A 96 7.07 -33.27 11.71
CA ASP A 96 6.20 -33.29 10.51
C ASP A 96 5.01 -32.31 10.55
N GLN A 97 5.17 -31.19 11.27
CA GLN A 97 4.22 -30.06 11.24
C GLN A 97 4.75 -28.94 10.37
N LEU A 98 3.85 -28.16 9.74
CA LEU A 98 4.19 -26.92 9.05
C LEU A 98 4.92 -25.97 10.01
N SER A 99 6.04 -25.38 9.58
CA SER A 99 6.97 -24.68 10.48
C SER A 99 7.05 -23.17 10.23
N VAL A 100 7.03 -22.75 8.96
CA VAL A 100 7.23 -21.35 8.52
C VAL A 100 6.38 -21.04 7.29
N VAL A 101 6.16 -19.75 7.02
CA VAL A 101 5.69 -19.28 5.71
C VAL A 101 6.87 -18.72 4.93
N MET A 102 7.05 -19.09 3.66
CA MET A 102 8.04 -18.50 2.76
C MET A 102 7.34 -17.76 1.62
N LYS A 103 7.39 -16.42 1.64
CA LYS A 103 6.81 -15.57 0.59
C LYS A 103 7.87 -15.13 -0.39
N PHE A 104 7.61 -15.29 -1.69
CA PHE A 104 8.47 -14.82 -2.77
C PHE A 104 7.74 -13.75 -3.62
N GLY A 105 8.39 -12.60 -3.83
CA GLY A 105 7.86 -11.53 -4.67
C GLY A 105 8.05 -11.80 -6.17
N GLY A 106 7.37 -11.02 -7.03
CA GLY A 106 7.35 -11.27 -8.48
C GLY A 106 8.74 -11.28 -9.16
N SER A 107 9.71 -10.50 -8.67
CA SER A 107 11.11 -10.55 -9.14
C SER A 107 11.79 -11.90 -8.86
N SER A 108 11.41 -12.56 -7.76
CA SER A 108 11.93 -13.88 -7.35
C SER A 108 11.33 -15.04 -8.15
N VAL A 109 10.22 -14.83 -8.85
CA VAL A 109 9.59 -15.83 -9.74
C VAL A 109 9.38 -15.26 -11.16
N SER A 110 10.27 -14.36 -11.58
CA SER A 110 10.16 -13.62 -12.86
C SER A 110 10.51 -14.43 -14.11
N SER A 111 11.14 -15.60 -13.96
CA SER A 111 11.56 -16.48 -15.06
C SER A 111 11.72 -17.92 -14.57
N ALA A 112 11.86 -18.87 -15.50
CA ALA A 112 12.18 -20.25 -15.17
C ALA A 112 13.47 -20.35 -14.34
N ALA A 113 14.53 -19.62 -14.69
CA ALA A 113 15.79 -19.61 -13.94
C ALA A 113 15.57 -19.23 -12.46
N ARG A 114 14.86 -18.11 -12.21
CA ARG A 114 14.54 -17.65 -10.86
C ARG A 114 13.63 -18.65 -10.12
N MET A 115 12.70 -19.32 -10.80
CA MET A 115 11.94 -20.43 -10.20
C MET A 115 12.83 -21.63 -9.83
N ARG A 116 13.85 -22.00 -10.62
CA ARG A 116 14.81 -23.05 -10.22
C ARG A 116 15.59 -22.65 -8.96
N GLU A 117 16.00 -21.39 -8.86
CA GLU A 117 16.65 -20.84 -7.69
C GLU A 117 15.73 -20.90 -6.46
N VAL A 118 14.48 -20.45 -6.55
CA VAL A 118 13.49 -20.54 -5.45
C VAL A 118 13.22 -21.98 -5.00
N ALA A 119 13.15 -22.94 -5.93
CA ALA A 119 13.07 -24.36 -5.58
C ALA A 119 14.33 -24.83 -4.84
N GLY A 120 15.52 -24.41 -5.28
CA GLY A 120 16.78 -24.66 -4.58
C GLY A 120 16.82 -24.06 -3.17
N LEU A 121 16.23 -22.88 -2.96
CA LEU A 121 16.10 -22.26 -1.62
C LEU A 121 15.24 -23.09 -0.69
N ILE A 122 14.07 -23.55 -1.15
CA ILE A 122 13.15 -24.39 -0.35
C ILE A 122 13.85 -25.71 0.03
N LEU A 123 14.62 -26.29 -0.89
CA LEU A 123 15.33 -27.56 -0.66
C LEU A 123 16.62 -27.41 0.15
N ALA A 124 17.14 -26.20 0.32
CA ALA A 124 18.32 -25.94 1.16
C ALA A 124 18.04 -26.02 2.67
N PHE A 125 16.75 -26.05 3.08
CA PHE A 125 16.30 -26.17 4.47
C PHE A 125 15.39 -27.41 4.62
N PRO A 126 15.93 -28.65 4.45
CA PRO A 126 15.14 -29.89 4.48
C PRO A 126 14.52 -30.21 5.84
N GLU A 127 14.95 -29.53 6.90
CA GLU A 127 14.33 -29.54 8.23
C GLU A 127 13.05 -28.72 8.32
N GLU A 128 12.86 -27.72 7.45
CA GLU A 128 11.67 -26.88 7.43
C GLU A 128 10.51 -27.56 6.68
N ARG A 129 9.28 -27.16 7.01
CA ARG A 129 8.03 -27.58 6.34
C ARG A 129 7.26 -26.31 5.94
N PRO A 130 7.68 -25.64 4.85
CA PRO A 130 7.15 -24.32 4.52
C PRO A 130 5.76 -24.37 3.88
N VAL A 131 4.93 -23.38 4.20
CA VAL A 131 3.89 -22.91 3.27
C VAL A 131 4.49 -21.85 2.37
N VAL A 132 4.44 -22.05 1.05
CA VAL A 132 5.02 -21.13 0.07
C VAL A 132 3.93 -20.21 -0.47
N VAL A 133 4.17 -18.90 -0.44
CA VAL A 133 3.27 -17.88 -1.01
C VAL A 133 3.96 -17.18 -2.17
N LEU A 134 3.34 -17.19 -3.35
CA LEU A 134 3.92 -16.56 -4.54
C LEU A 134 3.07 -15.37 -5.02
N SER A 135 3.75 -14.28 -5.38
CA SER A 135 3.17 -13.24 -6.24
C SER A 135 3.15 -13.67 -7.72
N ALA A 136 2.45 -12.92 -8.56
CA ALA A 136 2.52 -13.05 -10.02
C ALA A 136 3.96 -12.89 -10.57
N MET A 137 4.23 -13.46 -11.76
CA MET A 137 5.57 -13.46 -12.35
C MET A 137 6.03 -12.05 -12.79
N GLY A 138 7.14 -11.55 -12.25
CA GLY A 138 7.77 -10.31 -12.70
C GLY A 138 6.85 -9.08 -12.58
N LYS A 139 6.43 -8.53 -13.74
CA LYS A 139 5.53 -7.37 -13.86
C LYS A 139 4.13 -7.72 -14.37
N THR A 140 3.76 -9.00 -14.40
CA THR A 140 2.52 -9.47 -15.05
C THR A 140 1.24 -8.86 -14.48
N THR A 141 1.15 -8.57 -13.17
CA THR A 141 0.01 -7.84 -12.59
C THR A 141 -0.22 -6.49 -13.26
N ASN A 142 0.85 -5.72 -13.51
CA ASN A 142 0.75 -4.41 -14.18
C ASN A 142 0.39 -4.59 -15.66
N LEU A 143 0.94 -5.62 -16.33
CA LEU A 143 0.57 -5.95 -17.71
C LEU A 143 -0.91 -6.37 -17.82
N LEU A 144 -1.45 -7.07 -16.82
CA LEU A 144 -2.86 -7.48 -16.77
C LEU A 144 -3.78 -6.26 -16.65
N LEU A 145 -3.46 -5.30 -15.77
CA LEU A 145 -4.17 -4.03 -15.65
C LEU A 145 -4.17 -3.25 -16.98
N LEU A 146 -2.99 -3.05 -17.57
CA LEU A 146 -2.83 -2.36 -18.85
C LEU A 146 -3.54 -3.07 -20.01
N ALA A 147 -3.53 -4.41 -20.04
CA ALA A 147 -4.27 -5.19 -21.02
C ALA A 147 -5.79 -5.00 -20.88
N GLY A 148 -6.31 -4.93 -19.64
CA GLY A 148 -7.70 -4.62 -19.36
C GLY A 148 -8.10 -3.22 -19.82
N GLU A 149 -7.29 -2.21 -19.50
CA GLU A 149 -7.51 -0.83 -19.94
C GLU A 149 -7.52 -0.70 -21.46
N LYS A 150 -6.55 -1.33 -22.15
CA LYS A 150 -6.51 -1.36 -23.63
C LYS A 150 -7.68 -2.14 -24.23
N ALA A 151 -8.12 -3.23 -23.61
CA ALA A 151 -9.23 -4.05 -24.09
C ALA A 151 -10.53 -3.22 -24.23
N VAL A 152 -10.84 -2.35 -23.26
CA VAL A 152 -12.01 -1.45 -23.29
C VAL A 152 -12.09 -0.64 -24.59
N GLY A 153 -10.95 -0.20 -25.12
CA GLY A 153 -10.87 0.63 -26.34
C GLY A 153 -10.55 -0.11 -27.65
N CYS A 154 -9.93 -1.29 -27.61
CA CYS A 154 -9.41 -1.94 -28.81
C CYS A 154 -10.51 -2.56 -29.71
N GLY A 155 -11.61 -3.03 -29.10
CA GLY A 155 -12.64 -3.82 -29.78
C GLY A 155 -12.22 -5.29 -30.00
N VAL A 156 -13.22 -6.18 -29.99
CA VAL A 156 -13.06 -7.64 -29.82
C VAL A 156 -12.03 -8.31 -30.73
N ILE A 157 -12.02 -7.95 -32.02
CA ILE A 157 -11.13 -8.58 -33.02
C ILE A 157 -9.65 -8.33 -32.71
N ARG A 158 -9.31 -7.18 -32.10
CA ARG A 158 -7.93 -6.75 -31.83
C ARG A 158 -7.41 -7.16 -30.45
N VAL A 159 -8.15 -7.96 -29.69
CA VAL A 159 -7.69 -8.42 -28.35
C VAL A 159 -6.41 -9.25 -28.45
N SER A 160 -6.29 -10.10 -29.47
CA SER A 160 -5.07 -10.86 -29.76
C SER A 160 -3.88 -9.98 -30.18
N GLU A 161 -4.11 -8.71 -30.55
CA GLU A 161 -3.08 -7.74 -30.93
C GLU A 161 -2.59 -6.90 -29.73
N ILE A 162 -3.21 -7.04 -28.55
CA ILE A 162 -2.79 -6.32 -27.33
C ILE A 162 -1.37 -6.77 -26.96
N GLU A 163 -0.44 -5.82 -26.91
CA GLU A 163 0.98 -6.06 -26.63
C GLU A 163 1.18 -6.73 -25.27
N GLU A 164 0.57 -6.20 -24.21
CA GLU A 164 0.69 -6.70 -22.84
C GLU A 164 0.15 -8.12 -22.69
N TRP A 165 -0.95 -8.46 -23.38
CA TRP A 165 -1.48 -9.82 -23.44
C TRP A 165 -0.45 -10.78 -24.05
N ASN A 166 0.16 -10.41 -25.17
CA ASN A 166 1.19 -11.22 -25.81
C ASN A 166 2.45 -11.35 -24.92
N LEU A 167 2.90 -10.28 -24.27
CA LEU A 167 4.00 -10.33 -23.30
C LEU A 167 3.71 -11.28 -22.12
N ILE A 168 2.49 -11.28 -21.58
CA ILE A 168 2.06 -12.22 -20.53
C ILE A 168 2.09 -13.65 -21.07
N LYS A 169 1.45 -13.90 -22.21
CA LYS A 169 1.32 -15.23 -22.83
C LYS A 169 2.70 -15.83 -23.12
N ASP A 170 3.57 -15.08 -23.78
CA ASP A 170 4.90 -15.53 -24.20
C ASP A 170 5.81 -15.81 -22.99
N LEU A 171 5.73 -14.98 -21.93
CA LEU A 171 6.48 -15.20 -20.68
C LEU A 171 6.12 -16.54 -20.02
N HIS A 172 4.83 -16.85 -19.90
CA HIS A 172 4.38 -18.07 -19.24
C HIS A 172 4.64 -19.32 -20.10
N ILE A 173 4.41 -19.25 -21.43
CA ILE A 173 4.74 -20.35 -22.36
C ILE A 173 6.24 -20.65 -22.32
N LYS A 174 7.10 -19.63 -22.47
CA LYS A 174 8.56 -19.77 -22.40
C LYS A 174 9.01 -20.37 -21.07
N THR A 175 8.41 -19.95 -19.96
CA THR A 175 8.74 -20.47 -18.62
C THR A 175 8.37 -21.95 -18.49
N VAL A 176 7.18 -22.34 -18.95
CA VAL A 176 6.74 -23.74 -18.97
C VAL A 176 7.67 -24.60 -19.82
N GLU A 177 8.13 -24.09 -20.97
CA GLU A 177 9.07 -24.78 -21.87
C GLU A 177 10.48 -24.91 -21.28
N GLU A 178 11.01 -23.85 -20.70
CA GLU A 178 12.34 -23.87 -20.04
C GLU A 178 12.36 -24.76 -18.79
N LEU A 179 11.24 -24.87 -18.06
CA LEU A 179 11.06 -25.86 -16.99
C LEU A 179 10.71 -27.27 -17.55
N ALA A 180 10.49 -27.38 -18.87
CA ALA A 180 10.04 -28.55 -19.61
C ALA A 180 8.82 -29.23 -18.97
N LEU A 181 7.83 -28.41 -18.64
CA LEU A 181 6.50 -28.80 -18.16
C LEU A 181 5.52 -28.93 -19.34
N PRO A 182 4.43 -29.69 -19.22
CA PRO A 182 3.43 -29.75 -20.27
C PRO A 182 2.65 -28.43 -20.35
N ARG A 183 2.43 -27.91 -21.57
CA ARG A 183 1.68 -26.65 -21.81
C ARG A 183 0.26 -26.64 -21.20
N SER A 184 -0.33 -27.80 -20.96
CA SER A 184 -1.62 -27.95 -20.27
C SER A 184 -1.67 -27.38 -18.85
N VAL A 185 -0.53 -27.15 -18.18
CA VAL A 185 -0.47 -26.49 -16.87
C VAL A 185 -1.05 -25.06 -16.89
N ILE A 186 -0.94 -24.37 -18.03
CA ILE A 186 -1.37 -22.96 -18.18
C ILE A 186 -2.36 -22.72 -19.33
N HIS A 187 -2.50 -23.66 -20.28
CA HIS A 187 -3.31 -23.44 -21.50
C HIS A 187 -4.72 -22.94 -21.19
N THR A 188 -5.45 -23.62 -20.30
CA THR A 188 -6.81 -23.25 -19.89
C THR A 188 -6.87 -21.85 -19.28
N MET A 189 -5.86 -21.45 -18.49
CA MET A 189 -5.81 -20.12 -17.87
C MET A 189 -5.51 -19.01 -18.89
N LEU A 190 -4.70 -19.31 -19.90
CA LEU A 190 -4.47 -18.40 -21.02
C LEU A 190 -5.74 -18.26 -21.89
N ASP A 191 -6.43 -19.36 -22.19
CA ASP A 191 -7.71 -19.32 -22.92
C ASP A 191 -8.74 -18.47 -22.18
N GLU A 192 -8.95 -18.73 -20.88
CA GLU A 192 -9.90 -17.98 -20.04
C GLU A 192 -9.56 -16.50 -19.94
N LEU A 193 -8.27 -16.14 -19.85
CA LEU A 193 -7.80 -14.76 -19.85
C LEU A 193 -8.06 -14.08 -21.20
N GLU A 194 -7.84 -14.75 -22.33
CA GLU A 194 -8.18 -14.21 -23.65
C GLU A 194 -9.70 -14.02 -23.82
N GLN A 195 -10.52 -14.94 -23.33
CA GLN A 195 -11.98 -14.78 -23.34
C GLN A 195 -12.45 -13.63 -22.43
N LEU A 196 -11.82 -13.44 -21.27
CA LEU A 196 -12.11 -12.32 -20.37
C LEU A 196 -11.80 -10.97 -21.05
N LEU A 197 -10.64 -10.85 -21.70
CA LEU A 197 -10.26 -9.64 -22.45
C LEU A 197 -11.21 -9.39 -23.64
N LYS A 198 -11.67 -10.44 -24.34
CA LYS A 198 -12.73 -10.33 -25.37
C LYS A 198 -14.07 -9.87 -24.78
N GLY A 199 -14.44 -10.33 -23.59
CA GLY A 199 -15.61 -9.87 -22.86
C GLY A 199 -15.53 -8.38 -22.52
N ILE A 200 -14.41 -7.92 -21.96
CA ILE A 200 -14.14 -6.51 -21.66
C ILE A 200 -14.23 -5.66 -22.94
N ALA A 201 -13.60 -6.11 -24.04
CA ALA A 201 -13.60 -5.40 -25.32
C ALA A 201 -14.96 -5.39 -26.04
N MET A 202 -15.84 -6.35 -25.73
CA MET A 202 -17.21 -6.40 -26.25
C MET A 202 -18.13 -5.45 -25.48
N MET A 203 -18.03 -5.45 -24.15
CA MET A 203 -18.84 -4.61 -23.26
C MET A 203 -18.37 -3.15 -23.24
N LYS A 204 -17.08 -2.89 -23.48
CA LYS A 204 -16.41 -1.60 -23.26
C LYS A 204 -16.50 -1.10 -21.82
N GLU A 205 -16.53 -2.03 -20.88
CA GLU A 205 -16.63 -1.77 -19.44
C GLU A 205 -15.62 -2.63 -18.68
N LEU A 206 -14.89 -2.01 -17.75
CA LEU A 206 -13.98 -2.66 -16.83
C LEU A 206 -14.36 -2.25 -15.40
N THR A 207 -15.11 -3.11 -14.71
CA THR A 207 -15.50 -2.88 -13.31
C THR A 207 -14.40 -3.32 -12.36
N LEU A 208 -14.35 -2.78 -11.12
CA LEU A 208 -13.38 -3.24 -10.11
C LEU A 208 -13.46 -4.74 -9.85
N ARG A 209 -14.66 -5.34 -9.88
CA ARG A 209 -14.86 -6.80 -9.79
C ARG A 209 -14.22 -7.55 -10.96
N THR A 210 -14.35 -7.01 -12.18
CA THR A 210 -13.71 -7.56 -13.37
C THR A 210 -12.19 -7.40 -13.29
N THR A 211 -11.69 -6.28 -12.75
CA THR A 211 -10.27 -6.01 -12.53
C THR A 211 -9.65 -6.99 -11.54
N ASP A 212 -10.30 -7.25 -10.40
CA ASP A 212 -9.84 -8.23 -9.41
C ASP A 212 -9.75 -9.65 -10.01
N TYR A 213 -10.74 -10.06 -10.80
CA TYR A 213 -10.68 -11.33 -11.53
C TYR A 213 -9.55 -11.33 -12.57
N LEU A 214 -9.39 -10.25 -13.35
CA LEU A 214 -8.37 -10.10 -14.38
C LEU A 214 -6.94 -10.21 -13.83
N VAL A 215 -6.63 -9.55 -12.71
CA VAL A 215 -5.29 -9.62 -12.13
C VAL A 215 -5.01 -10.97 -11.45
N SER A 216 -6.04 -11.69 -10.99
CA SER A 216 -5.89 -12.99 -10.31
C SER A 216 -5.16 -14.06 -11.14
N PHE A 217 -5.25 -13.97 -12.47
CA PHE A 217 -4.54 -14.86 -13.40
C PHE A 217 -3.02 -14.85 -13.17
N GLY A 218 -2.44 -13.75 -12.68
CA GLY A 218 -1.01 -13.63 -12.39
C GLY A 218 -0.52 -14.63 -11.34
N GLU A 219 -1.07 -14.57 -10.12
CA GLU A 219 -0.76 -15.53 -9.05
C GLU A 219 -1.26 -16.95 -9.36
N CYS A 220 -2.42 -17.09 -10.00
CA CYS A 220 -2.98 -18.38 -10.38
C CYS A 220 -2.03 -19.15 -11.33
N MET A 221 -1.47 -18.49 -12.35
CA MET A 221 -0.50 -19.11 -13.25
C MET A 221 0.86 -19.35 -12.57
N SER A 222 1.39 -18.39 -11.80
CA SER A 222 2.72 -18.52 -11.17
C SER A 222 2.79 -19.71 -10.21
N THR A 223 1.75 -19.90 -9.40
CA THR A 223 1.66 -21.01 -8.43
C THR A 223 1.45 -22.37 -9.10
N ARG A 224 0.67 -22.45 -10.19
CA ARG A 224 0.47 -23.68 -10.97
C ARG A 224 1.77 -24.13 -11.65
N ILE A 225 2.49 -23.22 -12.30
CA ILE A 225 3.81 -23.50 -12.88
C ILE A 225 4.78 -24.01 -11.80
N PHE A 226 4.88 -23.29 -10.67
CA PHE A 226 5.85 -23.61 -9.63
C PHE A 226 5.57 -24.95 -8.93
N ALA A 227 4.31 -25.23 -8.60
CA ALA A 227 3.91 -26.52 -8.04
C ALA A 227 4.14 -27.68 -9.01
N ALA A 228 3.84 -27.49 -10.31
CA ALA A 228 4.12 -28.50 -11.32
C ALA A 228 5.65 -28.75 -11.48
N TYR A 229 6.46 -27.70 -11.38
CA TYR A 229 7.92 -27.81 -11.41
C TYR A 229 8.48 -28.58 -10.21
N LEU A 230 8.04 -28.27 -8.99
CA LEU A 230 8.45 -29.01 -7.79
C LEU A 230 8.13 -30.51 -7.92
N ASN A 231 6.90 -30.86 -8.31
CA ASN A 231 6.52 -32.26 -8.50
C ASN A 231 7.36 -32.94 -9.59
N LYS A 232 7.69 -32.24 -10.67
CA LYS A 232 8.57 -32.76 -11.74
C LYS A 232 9.98 -33.09 -11.22
N ILE A 233 10.54 -32.31 -10.29
CA ILE A 233 11.85 -32.58 -9.68
C ILE A 233 11.78 -33.54 -8.48
N GLY A 234 10.64 -34.24 -8.28
CA GLY A 234 10.44 -35.22 -7.21
C GLY A 234 10.00 -34.63 -5.86
N VAL A 235 9.74 -33.33 -5.81
CA VAL A 235 9.36 -32.61 -4.58
C VAL A 235 7.84 -32.47 -4.53
N LYS A 236 7.21 -33.24 -3.66
CA LYS A 236 5.74 -33.30 -3.57
C LYS A 236 5.16 -31.96 -3.11
N ALA A 237 4.40 -31.32 -4.00
CA ALA A 237 3.82 -29.99 -3.79
C ALA A 237 2.35 -29.96 -4.22
N ARG A 238 1.52 -29.15 -3.54
CA ARG A 238 0.10 -28.97 -3.92
C ARG A 238 -0.19 -27.48 -4.08
N GLN A 239 -0.73 -27.11 -5.23
CA GLN A 239 -1.17 -25.74 -5.51
C GLN A 239 -2.51 -25.46 -4.81
N TYR A 240 -2.68 -24.24 -4.32
CA TYR A 240 -3.92 -23.75 -3.73
C TYR A 240 -4.20 -22.31 -4.13
N ASP A 241 -5.40 -22.06 -4.64
CA ASP A 241 -5.94 -20.71 -4.76
C ASP A 241 -6.54 -20.28 -3.41
N THR A 242 -6.16 -19.11 -2.91
CA THR A 242 -6.59 -18.60 -1.59
C THR A 242 -8.11 -18.51 -1.47
N PHE A 243 -8.77 -18.09 -2.56
CA PHE A 243 -10.21 -17.98 -2.64
C PHE A 243 -10.95 -19.32 -2.44
N ASP A 244 -10.30 -20.47 -2.66
CA ASP A 244 -10.90 -21.80 -2.43
C ASP A 244 -10.41 -22.51 -1.16
N ILE A 245 -9.43 -21.95 -0.44
CA ILE A 245 -8.96 -22.49 0.85
C ILE A 245 -9.42 -21.71 2.08
N GLY A 246 -10.32 -20.74 1.90
CA GLY A 246 -10.96 -20.02 3.01
C GLY A 246 -10.39 -18.64 3.31
N PHE A 247 -9.71 -17.98 2.36
CA PHE A 247 -9.54 -16.52 2.44
C PHE A 247 -10.87 -15.82 2.17
N ILE A 248 -11.51 -15.34 3.23
CA ILE A 248 -12.81 -14.68 3.18
C ILE A 248 -12.60 -13.18 3.40
N THR A 249 -13.10 -12.37 2.47
CA THR A 249 -12.93 -10.91 2.50
C THR A 249 -14.27 -10.17 2.49
N THR A 250 -14.22 -8.85 2.69
CA THR A 250 -15.30 -7.97 2.22
C THR A 250 -15.44 -8.03 0.68
N ASP A 251 -16.51 -7.42 0.15
CA ASP A 251 -16.77 -7.34 -1.29
C ASP A 251 -16.27 -5.99 -1.89
N ASP A 252 -15.34 -5.32 -1.20
CA ASP A 252 -14.75 -4.04 -1.59
C ASP A 252 -13.59 -4.28 -2.59
N PHE A 253 -13.96 -4.64 -3.83
CA PHE A 253 -13.03 -5.03 -4.88
C PHE A 253 -11.88 -4.03 -5.06
N GLY A 254 -10.65 -4.54 -5.15
CA GLY A 254 -9.43 -3.77 -5.26
C GLY A 254 -8.67 -3.54 -3.95
N ASN A 255 -9.36 -3.57 -2.81
CA ASN A 255 -8.76 -3.35 -1.49
C ASN A 255 -9.58 -4.04 -0.40
N ALA A 256 -9.94 -5.32 -0.62
CA ALA A 256 -10.85 -6.04 0.24
C ALA A 256 -10.18 -6.42 1.57
N ASP A 257 -10.86 -6.15 2.69
CA ASP A 257 -10.35 -6.49 4.02
C ASP A 257 -10.62 -7.96 4.36
N ILE A 258 -9.65 -8.62 5.00
CA ILE A 258 -9.75 -10.01 5.45
C ILE A 258 -10.67 -10.10 6.67
N LEU A 259 -11.67 -10.98 6.61
CA LEU A 259 -12.58 -11.25 7.73
C LEU A 259 -11.99 -12.31 8.67
N GLU A 260 -12.26 -12.17 9.98
CA GLU A 260 -11.79 -13.09 11.04
C GLU A 260 -12.14 -14.58 10.80
N ALA A 261 -13.21 -14.87 10.06
CA ALA A 261 -13.56 -16.23 9.64
C ALA A 261 -12.48 -16.93 8.80
N THR A 262 -11.55 -16.16 8.21
CA THR A 262 -10.42 -16.65 7.42
C THR A 262 -9.47 -17.53 8.23
N TYR A 263 -9.09 -17.11 9.44
CA TYR A 263 -8.07 -17.81 10.23
C TYR A 263 -8.43 -19.28 10.52
N PRO A 264 -9.61 -19.61 11.09
CA PRO A 264 -9.98 -21.01 11.32
C PRO A 264 -10.27 -21.77 10.02
N ALA A 265 -10.74 -21.12 8.96
CA ALA A 265 -11.01 -21.77 7.68
C ALA A 265 -9.72 -22.23 6.97
N VAL A 266 -8.75 -21.32 6.82
CA VAL A 266 -7.42 -21.59 6.26
C VAL A 266 -6.69 -22.63 7.09
N ALA A 267 -6.71 -22.51 8.42
CA ALA A 267 -6.08 -23.47 9.32
C ALA A 267 -6.65 -24.88 9.14
N LYS A 268 -7.98 -25.02 9.14
CA LYS A 268 -8.66 -26.31 8.94
C LYS A 268 -8.32 -26.92 7.58
N ARG A 269 -8.29 -26.12 6.51
CA ARG A 269 -8.01 -26.60 5.16
C ARG A 269 -6.56 -27.05 5.02
N LEU A 270 -5.59 -26.20 5.35
CA LEU A 270 -4.17 -26.50 5.15
C LEU A 270 -3.68 -27.62 6.10
N HIS A 271 -4.02 -27.61 7.38
CA HIS A 271 -3.66 -28.71 8.29
C HIS A 271 -4.35 -30.03 7.92
N GLY A 272 -5.64 -30.01 7.60
CA GLY A 272 -6.37 -31.23 7.22
C GLY A 272 -5.86 -31.88 5.93
N ASP A 273 -5.43 -31.05 4.97
CA ASP A 273 -4.82 -31.52 3.72
C ASP A 273 -3.36 -31.95 3.88
N TRP A 274 -2.61 -31.38 4.83
CA TRP A 274 -1.26 -31.79 5.21
C TRP A 274 -1.26 -33.14 5.93
N ILE A 275 -2.08 -33.30 6.98
CA ILE A 275 -2.19 -34.54 7.77
C ILE A 275 -2.62 -35.73 6.91
N ARG A 276 -3.53 -35.51 5.95
CA ARG A 276 -4.02 -36.57 5.05
C ARG A 276 -2.97 -37.03 4.05
N ASP A 277 -2.23 -36.08 3.47
CA ASP A 277 -1.30 -36.33 2.38
C ASP A 277 -0.26 -35.20 2.31
N PRO A 278 0.87 -35.31 3.03
CA PRO A 278 1.88 -34.25 3.11
C PRO A 278 2.40 -33.84 1.73
N ALA A 279 2.32 -32.54 1.45
CA ALA A 279 2.74 -31.91 0.21
C ALA A 279 2.96 -30.42 0.47
N ILE A 280 4.08 -29.85 0.00
CA ILE A 280 4.40 -28.43 0.20
C ILE A 280 3.26 -27.56 -0.36
N PRO A 281 2.56 -26.76 0.46
CA PRO A 281 1.48 -25.91 -0.04
C PRO A 281 2.04 -24.72 -0.83
N ILE A 282 1.65 -24.60 -2.10
CA ILE A 282 2.01 -23.48 -2.99
C ILE A 282 0.77 -22.61 -3.18
N VAL A 283 0.70 -21.50 -2.45
CA VAL A 283 -0.50 -20.69 -2.26
C VAL A 283 -0.40 -19.37 -3.04
N THR A 284 -1.49 -18.95 -3.68
CA THR A 284 -1.57 -17.65 -4.36
C THR A 284 -1.46 -16.50 -3.35
N GLY A 285 -0.57 -15.54 -3.55
CA GLY A 285 -0.63 -14.27 -2.82
C GLY A 285 -1.85 -13.42 -3.23
N PHE A 286 -2.02 -12.26 -2.60
CA PHE A 286 -2.84 -11.12 -3.07
C PHE A 286 -4.36 -11.33 -3.21
N LEU A 287 -4.86 -12.56 -3.25
CA LEU A 287 -6.24 -12.88 -3.59
C LEU A 287 -7.06 -13.37 -2.39
N GLY A 288 -8.39 -13.19 -2.46
CA GLY A 288 -9.37 -13.72 -1.53
C GLY A 288 -10.74 -13.93 -2.18
N LYS A 289 -11.76 -14.22 -1.37
CA LYS A 289 -13.15 -14.44 -1.82
C LYS A 289 -14.12 -13.54 -1.07
N GLY A 290 -14.86 -12.72 -1.81
CA GLY A 290 -15.87 -11.81 -1.25
C GLY A 290 -17.00 -12.58 -0.57
N TRP A 291 -17.29 -12.24 0.69
CA TRP A 291 -18.25 -12.96 1.54
C TRP A 291 -19.67 -13.02 0.97
N LYS A 292 -20.17 -11.95 0.33
CA LYS A 292 -21.55 -11.91 -0.20
C LYS A 292 -21.60 -12.33 -1.66
N SER A 293 -20.63 -11.93 -2.47
CA SER A 293 -20.62 -12.16 -3.92
C SER A 293 -20.07 -13.53 -4.32
N GLY A 294 -19.25 -14.15 -3.47
CA GLY A 294 -18.48 -15.35 -3.78
C GLY A 294 -17.42 -15.14 -4.88
N ALA A 295 -17.19 -13.89 -5.31
CA ALA A 295 -16.25 -13.54 -6.36
C ALA A 295 -14.81 -13.49 -5.85
N VAL A 296 -13.85 -13.63 -6.76
CA VAL A 296 -12.44 -13.34 -6.46
C VAL A 296 -12.29 -11.86 -6.13
N THR A 297 -11.58 -11.57 -5.05
CA THR A 297 -11.23 -10.23 -4.58
C THR A 297 -9.72 -10.09 -4.47
N THR A 298 -9.23 -8.86 -4.52
CA THR A 298 -7.82 -8.54 -4.25
C THR A 298 -7.65 -7.81 -2.93
N LEU A 299 -6.52 -8.08 -2.27
CA LEU A 299 -6.17 -7.60 -0.93
C LEU A 299 -5.46 -6.23 -0.93
N GLY A 300 -5.48 -5.51 -2.04
CA GLY A 300 -4.82 -4.22 -2.19
C GLY A 300 -3.29 -4.25 -2.03
N ARG A 301 -2.72 -3.11 -1.58
CA ARG A 301 -1.27 -2.90 -1.55
C ARG A 301 -0.56 -3.82 -0.55
N GLY A 302 0.48 -4.50 -1.02
CA GLY A 302 1.21 -5.51 -0.24
C GLY A 302 0.42 -6.81 -0.02
N GLY A 303 -0.66 -7.06 -0.78
CA GLY A 303 -1.56 -8.18 -0.52
C GLY A 303 -0.90 -9.56 -0.50
N SER A 304 0.16 -9.83 -1.28
CA SER A 304 0.90 -11.10 -1.17
C SER A 304 1.66 -11.25 0.16
N ASP A 305 2.14 -10.15 0.75
CA ASP A 305 2.74 -10.15 2.09
C ASP A 305 1.64 -10.37 3.15
N LEU A 306 0.46 -9.75 2.96
CA LEU A 306 -0.70 -9.93 3.83
C LEU A 306 -1.23 -11.37 3.79
N THR A 307 -1.21 -12.04 2.64
CA THR A 307 -1.50 -13.47 2.55
C THR A 307 -0.55 -14.28 3.44
N ALA A 308 0.75 -13.99 3.37
CA ALA A 308 1.76 -14.74 4.12
C ALA A 308 1.63 -14.55 5.64
N THR A 309 1.40 -13.34 6.11
CA THR A 309 1.17 -13.09 7.54
C THR A 309 -0.17 -13.63 8.03
N THR A 310 -1.21 -13.62 7.19
CA THR A 310 -2.51 -14.24 7.49
C THR A 310 -2.38 -15.76 7.66
N ILE A 311 -1.64 -16.44 6.78
CA ILE A 311 -1.34 -17.88 6.92
C ILE A 311 -0.53 -18.13 8.20
N GLY A 312 0.46 -17.28 8.48
CA GLY A 312 1.24 -17.35 9.72
C GLY A 312 0.35 -17.31 10.97
N LYS A 313 -0.52 -16.30 11.09
CA LYS A 313 -1.49 -16.16 12.20
C LYS A 313 -2.51 -17.31 12.23
N ALA A 314 -3.01 -17.75 11.08
CA ALA A 314 -3.98 -18.85 10.99
C ALA A 314 -3.42 -20.19 11.50
N LEU A 315 -2.18 -20.50 11.15
CA LEU A 315 -1.53 -21.78 11.47
C LEU A 315 -0.72 -21.73 12.78
N GLY A 316 -0.50 -20.55 13.39
CA GLY A 316 0.29 -20.39 14.61
C GLY A 316 1.78 -20.67 14.41
N LEU A 317 2.32 -20.30 13.24
CA LEU A 317 3.68 -20.66 12.82
C LEU A 317 4.76 -19.87 13.56
N ARG A 318 5.97 -20.45 13.66
CA ARG A 318 7.11 -19.88 14.37
C ARG A 318 7.59 -18.55 13.77
N GLU A 319 7.53 -18.42 12.45
CA GLU A 319 8.13 -17.31 11.71
C GLU A 319 7.50 -17.16 10.32
N ILE A 320 7.36 -15.91 9.87
CA ILE A 320 6.95 -15.57 8.50
C ILE A 320 8.18 -15.00 7.78
N GLN A 321 8.61 -15.64 6.70
CA GLN A 321 9.80 -15.24 5.94
C GLN A 321 9.39 -14.58 4.61
N VAL A 322 9.85 -13.34 4.39
CA VAL A 322 9.69 -12.60 3.13
C VAL A 322 11.02 -12.55 2.40
N TRP A 323 11.08 -13.21 1.25
CA TRP A 323 12.28 -13.33 0.44
C TRP A 323 12.34 -12.22 -0.63
N LYS A 324 13.46 -11.50 -0.63
CA LYS A 324 13.78 -10.37 -1.51
C LYS A 324 15.13 -10.59 -2.19
N ASP A 325 15.69 -9.53 -2.77
CA ASP A 325 16.97 -9.44 -3.48
C ASP A 325 18.09 -8.73 -2.68
N VAL A 326 17.76 -8.20 -1.50
CA VAL A 326 18.68 -7.54 -0.56
C VAL A 326 18.75 -8.28 0.78
N ASP A 327 19.86 -8.11 1.50
CA ASP A 327 20.16 -8.75 2.80
C ASP A 327 19.34 -8.16 3.95
N GLY A 328 18.01 -8.20 3.84
CA GLY A 328 17.07 -7.66 4.81
C GLY A 328 16.64 -6.21 4.50
N VAL A 329 16.38 -5.46 5.55
CA VAL A 329 16.14 -4.01 5.53
C VAL A 329 17.46 -3.30 5.78
N LEU A 330 17.73 -2.24 5.01
CA LEU A 330 19.01 -1.55 5.00
C LEU A 330 18.89 -0.15 5.65
N THR A 331 20.03 0.39 6.11
CA THR A 331 20.13 1.72 6.74
C THR A 331 19.81 2.88 5.78
N CYS A 332 19.86 2.65 4.48
CA CYS A 332 19.23 3.47 3.43
C CYS A 332 19.09 2.65 2.12
N ASP A 333 18.62 3.25 1.03
CA ASP A 333 18.61 2.60 -0.29
C ASP A 333 20.05 2.43 -0.83
N PRO A 334 20.50 1.18 -1.11
CA PRO A 334 21.86 0.92 -1.62
C PRO A 334 22.10 1.50 -3.02
N ASN A 335 21.04 1.79 -3.78
CA ASN A 335 21.15 2.47 -5.08
C ASN A 335 21.47 3.96 -4.92
N ILE A 336 21.20 4.55 -3.75
CA ILE A 336 21.56 5.93 -3.42
C ILE A 336 22.95 5.97 -2.78
N TYR A 337 23.24 5.06 -1.85
CA TYR A 337 24.52 5.01 -1.13
C TYR A 337 25.03 3.57 -0.96
N PRO A 338 26.17 3.19 -1.61
CA PRO A 338 26.63 1.80 -1.62
C PRO A 338 27.01 1.19 -0.26
N ASN A 339 27.38 2.00 0.74
CA ASN A 339 27.77 1.51 2.07
C ASN A 339 26.54 1.25 2.98
N ALA A 340 25.33 1.14 2.42
CA ALA A 340 24.12 0.81 3.16
C ALA A 340 24.23 -0.55 3.85
N THR A 341 24.31 -0.54 5.17
CA THR A 341 24.41 -1.73 6.03
C THR A 341 23.05 -2.33 6.37
N THR A 342 23.01 -3.63 6.66
CA THR A 342 21.81 -4.33 7.13
C THR A 342 21.43 -3.91 8.55
N VAL A 343 20.15 -3.62 8.75
CA VAL A 343 19.55 -3.44 10.09
C VAL A 343 19.10 -4.83 10.59
N PRO A 344 19.76 -5.44 11.58
CA PRO A 344 19.50 -6.85 11.93
C PRO A 344 18.15 -7.07 12.64
N TYR A 345 17.67 -6.06 13.38
CA TYR A 345 16.44 -6.12 14.16
C TYR A 345 15.60 -4.86 13.97
N LEU A 346 14.30 -5.01 13.84
CA LEU A 346 13.32 -3.93 13.77
C LEU A 346 12.13 -4.23 14.68
N THR A 347 11.47 -3.18 15.15
CA THR A 347 10.09 -3.29 15.66
C THR A 347 9.08 -3.23 14.51
N PHE A 348 7.86 -3.76 14.72
CA PHE A 348 6.76 -3.59 13.76
C PHE A 348 6.41 -2.13 13.49
N GLU A 349 6.65 -1.24 14.45
CA GLU A 349 6.41 0.21 14.30
C GLU A 349 7.46 0.85 13.39
N GLU A 350 8.75 0.59 13.62
CA GLU A 350 9.82 1.02 12.71
C GLU A 350 9.63 0.47 11.30
N ALA A 351 9.31 -0.82 11.16
CA ALA A 351 9.05 -1.43 9.86
C ALA A 351 7.85 -0.81 9.13
N ALA A 352 6.80 -0.40 9.86
CA ALA A 352 5.63 0.24 9.28
C ALA A 352 5.94 1.65 8.76
N GLU A 353 6.63 2.48 9.54
CA GLU A 353 7.04 3.82 9.09
C GLU A 353 8.03 3.72 7.91
N LEU A 354 8.99 2.80 7.94
CA LEU A 354 9.92 2.55 6.82
C LEU A 354 9.18 2.21 5.53
N ALA A 355 8.24 1.26 5.60
CA ALA A 355 7.47 0.83 4.44
C ALA A 355 6.57 1.93 3.85
N TYR A 356 6.00 2.78 4.72
CA TYR A 356 5.12 3.87 4.30
C TYR A 356 5.87 4.95 3.50
N PHE A 357 7.08 5.31 3.90
CA PHE A 357 7.90 6.32 3.21
C PHE A 357 8.70 5.78 2.00
N GLY A 358 8.48 4.52 1.60
CA GLY A 358 9.01 3.96 0.36
C GLY A 358 10.24 3.07 0.49
N ALA A 359 10.71 2.76 1.71
CA ALA A 359 11.66 1.67 1.87
C ALA A 359 10.98 0.35 1.44
N GLN A 360 11.65 -0.47 0.65
CA GLN A 360 11.09 -1.73 0.16
C GLN A 360 11.03 -2.80 1.26
N VAL A 361 10.16 -2.62 2.25
CA VAL A 361 9.90 -3.54 3.38
C VAL A 361 8.52 -4.22 3.16
N LEU A 362 7.77 -4.55 4.21
CA LEU A 362 6.41 -5.07 4.14
C LEU A 362 5.43 -3.91 4.32
N HIS A 363 4.36 -3.84 3.52
CA HIS A 363 3.33 -2.81 3.66
C HIS A 363 2.70 -2.83 5.07
N PRO A 364 2.40 -1.69 5.74
CA PRO A 364 1.90 -1.69 7.13
C PRO A 364 0.66 -2.56 7.36
N GLN A 365 -0.29 -2.55 6.41
CA GLN A 365 -1.51 -3.37 6.45
C GLN A 365 -1.20 -4.87 6.48
N SER A 366 -0.12 -5.29 5.80
CA SER A 366 0.33 -6.68 5.76
C SER A 366 0.94 -7.17 7.08
N MET A 367 1.47 -6.29 7.92
CA MET A 367 2.04 -6.66 9.22
C MET A 367 0.99 -6.82 10.32
N ARG A 368 -0.27 -6.40 10.12
CA ARG A 368 -1.34 -6.51 11.14
C ARG A 368 -1.49 -7.94 11.69
N PRO A 369 -1.65 -9.01 10.87
CA PRO A 369 -1.82 -10.37 11.40
C PRO A 369 -0.60 -10.88 12.17
N ALA A 370 0.61 -10.52 11.73
CA ALA A 370 1.85 -10.90 12.40
C ALA A 370 1.99 -10.19 13.77
N ARG A 371 1.66 -8.90 13.84
CA ARG A 371 1.65 -8.09 15.08
C ARG A 371 0.60 -8.58 16.08
N GLU A 372 -0.57 -8.97 15.61
CA GLU A 372 -1.67 -9.50 16.45
C GLU A 372 -1.39 -10.91 16.97
N GLY A 373 -0.80 -11.78 16.14
CA GLY A 373 -0.37 -13.12 16.53
C GLY A 373 0.96 -13.18 17.29
N ASP A 374 1.64 -12.05 17.46
CA ASP A 374 3.02 -11.92 17.99
C ASP A 374 4.05 -12.81 17.24
N ILE A 375 3.87 -12.98 15.93
CA ILE A 375 4.70 -13.85 15.07
C ILE A 375 5.81 -13.02 14.42
N PRO A 376 7.10 -13.33 14.65
CA PRO A 376 8.20 -12.63 14.00
C PRO A 376 8.15 -12.72 12.47
N VAL A 377 8.49 -11.60 11.82
CA VAL A 377 8.64 -11.54 10.35
C VAL A 377 10.11 -11.36 10.02
N ARG A 378 10.68 -12.24 9.18
CA ARG A 378 12.06 -12.11 8.72
C ARG A 378 12.13 -11.71 7.25
N VAL A 379 12.87 -10.65 6.94
CA VAL A 379 13.22 -10.28 5.56
C VAL A 379 14.56 -10.94 5.21
N LYS A 380 14.59 -11.80 4.19
CA LYS A 380 15.79 -12.56 3.76
C LYS A 380 16.14 -12.28 2.29
N ASN A 381 17.40 -12.50 1.91
CA ASN A 381 17.84 -12.45 0.52
C ASN A 381 17.79 -13.83 -0.15
N SER A 382 17.17 -13.88 -1.33
CA SER A 382 17.19 -15.04 -2.23
C SER A 382 18.57 -15.33 -2.82
N TYR A 383 19.45 -14.33 -2.96
CA TYR A 383 20.82 -14.50 -3.44
C TYR A 383 21.83 -14.82 -2.33
N ASN A 384 21.50 -14.51 -1.06
CA ASN A 384 22.35 -14.79 0.10
C ASN A 384 21.54 -15.49 1.22
N PRO A 385 21.18 -16.78 1.06
CA PRO A 385 20.17 -17.43 1.91
C PRO A 385 20.64 -17.70 3.34
N LYS A 386 21.97 -17.67 3.54
CA LYS A 386 22.65 -17.87 4.82
C LYS A 386 22.75 -16.59 5.64
N ALA A 387 22.52 -15.41 5.06
CA ALA A 387 22.45 -14.18 5.81
C ALA A 387 21.29 -14.24 6.83
N PRO A 388 21.47 -13.66 8.04
CA PRO A 388 20.39 -13.59 9.03
C PRO A 388 19.24 -12.70 8.56
N GLY A 389 19.51 -11.75 7.65
CA GLY A 389 18.57 -10.75 7.19
C GLY A 389 18.13 -9.82 8.33
N THR A 390 16.89 -9.34 8.26
CA THR A 390 16.28 -8.50 9.30
C THR A 390 15.14 -9.24 9.97
N LEU A 391 15.15 -9.29 11.31
CA LEU A 391 14.06 -9.83 12.11
C LEU A 391 13.19 -8.69 12.66
N ILE A 392 11.92 -8.66 12.25
CA ILE A 392 10.90 -7.71 12.69
C ILE A 392 10.08 -8.38 13.80
N THR A 393 9.99 -7.72 14.95
CA THR A 393 9.33 -8.20 16.16
C THR A 393 8.52 -7.09 16.83
N LYS A 394 7.84 -7.39 17.95
CA LYS A 394 7.10 -6.41 18.72
C LYS A 394 7.97 -5.44 19.53
N GLN A 395 9.12 -5.92 20.01
CA GLN A 395 10.06 -5.15 20.83
C GLN A 395 11.50 -5.63 20.57
N ARG A 396 12.46 -4.71 20.63
CA ARG A 396 13.91 -4.99 20.56
C ARG A 396 14.66 -4.13 21.56
N GLU A 397 15.92 -4.48 21.83
CA GLU A 397 16.82 -3.65 22.63
C GLU A 397 17.11 -2.33 21.90
N MET A 398 16.89 -1.19 22.59
CA MET A 398 17.00 0.16 22.02
C MET A 398 18.17 0.97 22.59
N ASP A 399 18.88 0.46 23.60
CA ASP A 399 19.85 1.24 24.39
C ASP A 399 21.08 1.68 23.58
N LYS A 400 21.45 0.90 22.55
CA LYS A 400 22.51 1.27 21.59
C LYS A 400 21.98 1.92 20.31
N VAL A 401 20.67 2.03 20.14
CA VAL A 401 20.05 2.56 18.92
C VAL A 401 19.88 4.08 19.04
N VAL A 402 20.50 4.82 18.13
CA VAL A 402 20.21 6.24 17.87
C VAL A 402 19.32 6.34 16.64
N LEU A 403 19.90 6.15 15.45
CA LEU A 403 19.16 6.10 14.18
C LEU A 403 19.11 4.66 13.67
N THR A 404 17.99 4.27 13.08
CA THR A 404 17.74 2.93 12.55
C THR A 404 17.92 2.90 11.04
N SER A 405 17.33 3.86 10.30
CA SER A 405 17.43 3.93 8.84
C SER A 405 16.94 5.30 8.32
N ILE A 406 17.40 5.67 7.12
CA ILE A 406 17.07 6.91 6.41
C ILE A 406 16.35 6.54 5.10
N VAL A 407 15.15 7.07 4.89
CA VAL A 407 14.33 6.81 3.70
C VAL A 407 14.15 8.06 2.87
N LEU A 408 14.10 7.91 1.54
CA LEU A 408 13.84 8.97 0.59
C LEU A 408 12.55 8.69 -0.21
N LYS A 409 11.56 9.60 -0.13
CA LYS A 409 10.43 9.66 -1.08
C LYS A 409 10.66 10.83 -2.02
N SER A 410 11.05 10.55 -3.26
CA SER A 410 11.30 11.54 -4.32
C SER A 410 10.03 11.94 -5.07
N ASN A 411 10.11 13.04 -5.84
CA ASN A 411 9.02 13.58 -6.67
C ASN A 411 7.67 13.78 -5.93
N VAL A 412 7.76 14.29 -4.70
CA VAL A 412 6.59 14.62 -3.87
C VAL A 412 6.07 16.01 -4.27
N THR A 413 4.74 16.15 -4.30
CA THR A 413 4.07 17.45 -4.44
C THR A 413 3.66 17.95 -3.06
N MET A 414 4.02 19.19 -2.75
CA MET A 414 3.64 19.88 -1.51
C MET A 414 2.66 21.02 -1.82
N LEU A 415 1.65 21.18 -0.98
CA LEU A 415 0.71 22.30 -1.01
C LEU A 415 0.85 23.07 0.30
N ASP A 416 1.02 24.39 0.23
CA ASP A 416 0.87 25.29 1.38
C ASP A 416 -0.45 26.06 1.27
N ILE A 417 -1.27 25.99 2.31
CA ILE A 417 -2.67 26.44 2.34
C ILE A 417 -2.79 27.50 3.42
N VAL A 418 -2.77 28.77 3.04
CA VAL A 418 -2.71 29.92 3.94
C VAL A 418 -4.08 30.57 4.07
N SER A 419 -4.61 30.68 5.29
CA SER A 419 -5.87 31.37 5.56
C SER A 419 -5.89 31.97 6.97
N THR A 420 -5.98 33.29 7.07
CA THR A 420 -6.17 34.00 8.35
C THR A 420 -7.47 33.60 9.07
N ARG A 421 -8.41 32.95 8.35
CA ARG A 421 -9.63 32.39 8.92
C ARG A 421 -9.40 31.13 9.77
N MET A 422 -8.19 30.57 9.80
CA MET A 422 -7.82 29.48 10.72
C MET A 422 -7.82 29.93 12.18
N LEU A 423 -7.47 31.19 12.45
CA LEU A 423 -7.36 31.72 13.81
C LEU A 423 -8.72 31.72 14.53
N GLY A 424 -8.85 30.87 15.54
CA GLY A 424 -10.02 30.80 16.41
C GLY A 424 -11.29 30.21 15.77
N GLN A 425 -11.21 29.63 14.57
CA GLN A 425 -12.34 28.95 13.92
C GLN A 425 -12.19 27.42 13.98
N PHE A 426 -13.26 26.74 14.39
CA PHE A 426 -13.33 25.29 14.28
C PHE A 426 -13.74 24.87 12.86
N GLY A 427 -13.28 23.69 12.41
CA GLY A 427 -13.74 23.08 11.16
C GLY A 427 -12.98 23.46 9.88
N PHE A 428 -12.03 24.41 9.90
CA PHE A 428 -11.22 24.71 8.71
C PHE A 428 -10.43 23.49 8.23
N LEU A 429 -9.71 22.81 9.15
CA LEU A 429 -8.99 21.56 8.87
C LEU A 429 -9.94 20.49 8.28
N ALA A 430 -11.12 20.29 8.89
CA ALA A 430 -12.11 19.33 8.39
C ALA A 430 -12.57 19.65 6.96
N LYS A 431 -12.74 20.94 6.63
CA LYS A 431 -13.11 21.36 5.27
C LYS A 431 -11.98 21.13 4.25
N VAL A 432 -10.73 21.36 4.64
CA VAL A 432 -9.56 21.08 3.80
C VAL A 432 -9.44 19.58 3.51
N PHE A 433 -9.56 18.72 4.52
CA PHE A 433 -9.49 17.27 4.33
C PHE A 433 -10.71 16.68 3.60
N SER A 434 -11.91 17.26 3.76
CA SER A 434 -13.09 16.90 2.94
C SER A 434 -12.85 17.08 1.45
N ILE A 435 -12.14 18.14 1.03
CA ILE A 435 -11.82 18.38 -0.40
C ILE A 435 -10.88 17.29 -0.93
N PHE A 436 -9.88 16.87 -0.14
CA PHE A 436 -9.01 15.75 -0.51
C PHE A 436 -9.75 14.41 -0.58
N GLU A 437 -10.70 14.17 0.35
CA GLU A 437 -11.57 12.99 0.37
C GLU A 437 -12.49 12.94 -0.86
N ASP A 438 -13.21 14.03 -1.16
CA ASP A 438 -14.13 14.15 -2.30
C ASP A 438 -13.42 13.93 -3.65
N LEU A 439 -12.13 14.30 -3.75
CA LEU A 439 -11.29 14.14 -4.95
C LEU A 439 -10.51 12.81 -4.97
N GLY A 440 -10.60 11.99 -3.91
CA GLY A 440 -9.92 10.71 -3.79
C GLY A 440 -8.38 10.82 -3.79
N ILE A 441 -7.85 11.81 -3.06
CA ILE A 441 -6.42 12.12 -3.00
C ILE A 441 -5.88 11.88 -1.58
N SER A 442 -4.83 11.06 -1.49
CA SER A 442 -4.17 10.74 -0.22
C SER A 442 -3.13 11.80 0.15
N VAL A 443 -3.12 12.17 1.43
CA VAL A 443 -2.15 13.10 2.03
C VAL A 443 -1.19 12.29 2.91
N ASP A 444 0.12 12.54 2.75
CA ASP A 444 1.19 11.86 3.48
C ASP A 444 1.57 12.60 4.78
N CYS A 445 2.27 13.73 4.66
CA CYS A 445 2.73 14.55 5.78
C CYS A 445 1.86 15.80 5.92
N VAL A 446 1.69 16.26 7.15
CA VAL A 446 0.95 17.47 7.50
C VAL A 446 1.75 18.27 8.52
N ALA A 447 1.89 19.56 8.31
CA ALA A 447 2.40 20.54 9.27
C ALA A 447 1.46 21.75 9.32
N THR A 448 1.41 22.42 10.47
CA THR A 448 0.50 23.55 10.70
C THR A 448 1.21 24.70 11.39
N SER A 449 0.98 25.93 10.91
CA SER A 449 1.22 27.16 11.67
C SER A 449 -0.11 27.69 12.23
N GLU A 450 -0.12 28.87 12.83
CA GLU A 450 -1.33 29.54 13.31
C GLU A 450 -2.29 29.96 12.17
N VAL A 451 -1.76 30.12 10.94
CA VAL A 451 -2.50 30.64 9.77
C VAL A 451 -2.31 29.83 8.48
N SER A 452 -1.55 28.73 8.51
CA SER A 452 -1.35 27.87 7.34
C SER A 452 -1.32 26.37 7.68
N ILE A 453 -1.62 25.56 6.66
CA ILE A 453 -1.41 24.11 6.67
C ILE A 453 -0.53 23.79 5.48
N SER A 454 0.61 23.15 5.71
CA SER A 454 1.45 22.59 4.66
C SER A 454 1.24 21.08 4.61
N VAL A 455 0.90 20.53 3.44
CA VAL A 455 0.63 19.11 3.23
C VAL A 455 1.43 18.56 2.07
N SER A 456 1.84 17.29 2.14
CA SER A 456 2.42 16.57 1.01
C SER A 456 1.46 15.50 0.48
N LEU A 457 1.36 15.36 -0.83
CA LEU A 457 0.46 14.39 -1.48
C LEU A 457 1.20 13.08 -1.79
N ASP A 458 0.52 11.94 -1.64
CA ASP A 458 1.04 10.68 -2.19
C ASP A 458 1.01 10.79 -3.74
N PRO A 459 2.15 10.72 -4.45
CA PRO A 459 2.15 10.78 -5.91
C PRO A 459 1.30 9.68 -6.56
N SER A 460 1.08 8.54 -5.89
CA SER A 460 0.36 7.40 -6.47
C SER A 460 -1.05 7.18 -5.92
N LYS A 461 -2.08 7.20 -6.78
CA LYS A 461 -3.39 6.62 -6.39
C LYS A 461 -3.26 5.11 -6.14
N ILE A 462 -4.25 4.48 -5.49
CA ILE A 462 -4.25 3.05 -5.11
C ILE A 462 -3.72 2.14 -6.24
N TRP A 463 -4.04 2.48 -7.50
CA TRP A 463 -3.69 1.77 -8.73
C TRP A 463 -2.52 2.35 -9.55
N SER A 464 -1.47 2.86 -8.90
CA SER A 464 -0.15 3.15 -9.53
C SER A 464 -0.12 4.15 -10.70
N ARG A 465 -1.15 4.99 -10.85
CA ARG A 465 -1.09 6.19 -11.70
C ARG A 465 -0.61 7.38 -10.87
N GLU A 466 0.34 8.14 -11.41
CA GLU A 466 0.73 9.44 -10.87
C GLU A 466 -0.43 10.44 -11.00
N LEU A 467 -0.61 11.32 -10.00
CA LEU A 467 -1.54 12.45 -10.11
C LEU A 467 -1.22 13.28 -11.35
N ILE A 468 -2.17 13.39 -12.28
CA ILE A 468 -1.96 14.22 -13.47
C ILE A 468 -2.15 15.70 -13.15
N GLN A 469 -1.53 16.57 -13.94
CA GLN A 469 -1.62 18.03 -13.73
C GLN A 469 -3.07 18.52 -13.59
N GLN A 470 -4.01 17.98 -14.37
CA GLN A 470 -5.44 18.31 -14.27
C GLN A 470 -6.07 17.99 -12.89
N GLU A 471 -5.62 16.94 -12.20
CA GLU A 471 -6.10 16.61 -10.85
C GLU A 471 -5.49 17.56 -9.81
N LEU A 472 -4.24 17.95 -9.99
CA LEU A 472 -3.56 18.94 -9.15
C LEU A 472 -4.18 20.34 -9.31
N ASP A 473 -4.44 20.77 -10.54
CA ASP A 473 -5.08 22.03 -10.86
C ASP A 473 -6.47 22.10 -10.20
N HIS A 474 -7.25 21.02 -10.29
CA HIS A 474 -8.59 20.96 -9.71
C HIS A 474 -8.58 20.99 -8.17
N VAL A 475 -7.61 20.35 -7.51
CA VAL A 475 -7.38 20.50 -6.05
C VAL A 475 -7.13 21.95 -5.67
N VAL A 476 -6.27 22.65 -6.44
CA VAL A 476 -5.94 24.05 -6.18
C VAL A 476 -7.18 24.92 -6.35
N GLU A 477 -7.95 24.75 -7.44
CA GLU A 477 -9.21 25.48 -7.67
C GLU A 477 -10.24 25.31 -6.53
N GLU A 478 -10.38 24.10 -5.97
CA GLU A 478 -11.31 23.86 -4.85
C GLU A 478 -10.81 24.47 -3.52
N LEU A 479 -9.50 24.39 -3.25
CA LEU A 479 -8.88 24.95 -2.04
C LEU A 479 -8.80 26.50 -2.08
N GLU A 480 -8.61 27.11 -3.25
CA GLU A 480 -8.58 28.56 -3.44
C GLU A 480 -9.91 29.26 -3.08
N LYS A 481 -11.02 28.49 -3.03
CA LYS A 481 -12.33 28.99 -2.54
C LYS A 481 -12.32 29.32 -1.05
N ILE A 482 -11.33 28.87 -0.29
CA ILE A 482 -11.26 29.01 1.18
C ILE A 482 -9.92 29.54 1.72
N ALA A 483 -8.85 29.51 0.92
CA ALA A 483 -7.49 29.85 1.30
C ALA A 483 -6.70 30.44 0.11
N VAL A 484 -5.49 30.95 0.37
CA VAL A 484 -4.47 31.12 -0.66
C VAL A 484 -3.66 29.82 -0.73
N VAL A 485 -3.40 29.32 -1.93
CA VAL A 485 -2.75 28.02 -2.14
C VAL A 485 -1.43 28.20 -2.90
N HIS A 486 -0.39 27.52 -2.45
CA HIS A 486 0.91 27.47 -3.12
C HIS A 486 1.28 26.02 -3.42
N LEU A 487 1.29 25.67 -4.71
CA LEU A 487 1.67 24.34 -5.19
C LEU A 487 3.18 24.29 -5.49
N LEU A 488 3.86 23.33 -4.86
CA LEU A 488 5.31 23.17 -4.88
C LEU A 488 5.65 21.72 -5.27
N GLN A 489 5.90 21.50 -6.56
CA GLN A 489 6.38 20.23 -7.13
C GLN A 489 7.89 20.02 -6.89
N GLN A 490 8.42 18.86 -7.29
CA GLN A 490 9.86 18.53 -7.22
C GLN A 490 10.44 18.64 -5.80
N ARG A 491 9.66 18.21 -4.81
CA ARG A 491 10.11 18.07 -3.42
C ARG A 491 10.44 16.61 -3.12
N ALA A 492 11.18 16.39 -2.06
CA ALA A 492 11.47 15.08 -1.53
C ALA A 492 11.30 15.05 -0.02
N ILE A 493 10.78 13.94 0.49
CA ILE A 493 10.72 13.67 1.94
C ILE A 493 11.92 12.80 2.29
N ILE A 494 12.73 13.28 3.23
CA ILE A 494 13.75 12.50 3.93
C ILE A 494 13.16 12.11 5.29
N SER A 495 12.91 10.82 5.49
CA SER A 495 12.37 10.29 6.75
C SER A 495 13.49 9.62 7.56
N LEU A 496 13.74 10.16 8.75
CA LEU A 496 14.69 9.63 9.74
C LEU A 496 13.92 8.70 10.68
N ILE A 497 14.15 7.39 10.57
CA ILE A 497 13.57 6.39 11.47
C ILE A 497 14.59 6.05 12.55
N GLY A 498 14.24 6.24 13.82
CA GLY A 498 15.17 6.03 14.93
C GLY A 498 14.51 6.00 16.31
N ASN A 499 15.37 5.99 17.33
CA ASN A 499 14.96 5.94 18.72
C ASN A 499 14.38 7.30 19.16
N VAL A 500 13.05 7.39 19.29
CA VAL A 500 12.35 8.62 19.69
C VAL A 500 12.81 9.19 21.04
N ARG A 501 13.39 8.36 21.93
CA ARG A 501 14.00 8.80 23.20
C ARG A 501 15.25 9.67 23.01
N ARG A 502 15.88 9.61 21.83
CA ARG A 502 17.07 10.38 21.43
C ARG A 502 16.74 11.39 20.31
N SER A 503 15.47 11.78 20.17
CA SER A 503 15.01 12.68 19.10
C SER A 503 15.78 14.00 19.04
N SER A 504 16.07 14.65 20.16
CA SER A 504 16.87 15.89 20.20
C SER A 504 18.25 15.71 19.56
N LEU A 505 18.98 14.65 19.93
CA LEU A 505 20.30 14.31 19.37
C LEU A 505 20.22 14.03 17.87
N ILE A 506 19.21 13.28 17.43
CA ILE A 506 18.99 12.96 16.01
C ILE A 506 18.71 14.24 15.21
N LEU A 507 17.82 15.11 15.70
CA LEU A 507 17.47 16.35 15.02
C LEU A 507 18.65 17.33 14.99
N GLU A 508 19.36 17.52 16.10
CA GLU A 508 20.56 18.36 16.14
C GLU A 508 21.59 17.89 15.10
N LYS A 509 22.00 16.62 15.15
CA LYS A 509 23.02 16.06 14.24
C LYS A 509 22.56 16.15 12.78
N ALA A 510 21.30 15.88 12.49
CA ALA A 510 20.73 16.03 11.14
C ALA A 510 20.77 17.50 10.65
N PHE A 511 20.33 18.47 11.47
CA PHE A 511 20.36 19.88 11.07
C PHE A 511 21.77 20.45 10.96
N GLN A 512 22.73 19.99 11.78
CA GLN A 512 24.15 20.33 11.60
C GLN A 512 24.68 19.85 10.23
N VAL A 513 24.35 18.62 9.81
CA VAL A 513 24.75 18.05 8.52
C VAL A 513 24.10 18.79 7.33
N LEU A 514 22.80 19.05 7.41
CA LEU A 514 22.07 19.78 6.36
C LEU A 514 22.59 21.21 6.22
N ARG A 515 22.86 21.90 7.34
CA ARG A 515 23.50 23.24 7.35
C ARG A 515 24.90 23.22 6.72
N LYS A 516 25.75 22.24 7.04
CA LYS A 516 27.07 22.06 6.40
C LYS A 516 26.95 21.81 4.89
N SER A 517 25.86 21.17 4.46
CA SER A 517 25.56 20.89 3.05
C SER A 517 24.90 22.06 2.31
N GLY A 518 24.57 23.17 3.00
CA GLY A 518 23.88 24.32 2.42
C GLY A 518 22.39 24.09 2.12
N VAL A 519 21.78 23.04 2.68
CA VAL A 519 20.42 22.59 2.37
C VAL A 519 19.41 23.22 3.33
N ASN A 520 18.34 23.77 2.76
CA ASN A 520 17.23 24.36 3.52
C ASN A 520 16.05 23.39 3.62
N VAL A 521 15.68 23.00 4.83
CA VAL A 521 14.45 22.23 5.10
C VAL A 521 13.25 23.17 4.99
N GLN A 522 12.25 22.76 4.22
CA GLN A 522 11.06 23.56 3.91
C GLN A 522 9.86 23.21 4.79
N MET A 523 9.77 21.97 5.25
CA MET A 523 8.73 21.49 6.15
C MET A 523 9.30 20.37 7.03
N ILE A 524 8.86 20.34 8.29
CA ILE A 524 9.20 19.31 9.28
C ILE A 524 7.89 18.70 9.76
N SER A 525 7.82 17.37 9.83
CA SER A 525 6.66 16.65 10.36
C SER A 525 7.13 15.53 11.28
N GLN A 526 6.76 15.62 12.57
CA GLN A 526 7.04 14.62 13.60
C GLN A 526 5.78 14.39 14.44
N GLY A 527 5.39 13.13 14.62
CA GLY A 527 4.25 12.76 15.47
C GLY A 527 4.66 12.59 16.94
N ALA A 528 3.73 12.84 17.86
CA ALA A 528 3.98 12.89 19.32
C ALA A 528 4.63 11.63 19.94
N SER A 529 4.48 10.45 19.31
CA SER A 529 5.03 9.18 19.81
C SER A 529 5.73 8.35 18.74
N LYS A 530 5.92 8.88 17.53
CA LYS A 530 6.42 8.09 16.39
C LYS A 530 7.94 8.03 16.34
N VAL A 531 8.46 6.90 15.88
CA VAL A 531 9.88 6.67 15.54
C VAL A 531 10.36 7.43 14.29
N ASN A 532 9.45 8.12 13.60
CA ASN A 532 9.71 8.85 12.35
C ASN A 532 9.81 10.37 12.55
N MET A 533 10.83 10.98 11.96
CA MET A 533 10.98 12.42 11.76
C MET A 533 11.15 12.71 10.26
N SER A 534 10.14 13.32 9.63
CA SER A 534 10.16 13.62 8.19
C SER A 534 10.55 15.07 7.92
N LEU A 535 11.52 15.26 7.02
CA LEU A 535 12.07 16.54 6.58
C LEU A 535 11.83 16.70 5.07
N ILE A 536 11.22 17.81 4.63
CA ILE A 536 10.99 18.09 3.21
C ILE A 536 12.07 19.03 2.67
N VAL A 537 12.70 18.63 1.56
CA VAL A 537 13.76 19.37 0.86
C VAL A 537 13.49 19.42 -0.66
N HIS A 538 14.32 20.13 -1.42
CA HIS A 538 14.30 20.04 -2.88
C HIS A 538 14.80 18.67 -3.36
N ASP A 539 14.10 18.06 -4.33
CA ASP A 539 14.42 16.71 -4.84
C ASP A 539 15.83 16.63 -5.46
N SER A 540 16.30 17.73 -6.08
CA SER A 540 17.65 17.87 -6.63
C SER A 540 18.77 17.73 -5.60
N GLU A 541 18.51 18.09 -4.34
CA GLU A 541 19.48 18.05 -3.23
C GLU A 541 19.38 16.76 -2.42
N ALA A 542 18.22 16.09 -2.47
CA ALA A 542 17.85 15.04 -1.53
C ALA A 542 18.82 13.85 -1.54
N LYS A 543 19.29 13.39 -2.71
CA LYS A 543 20.28 12.29 -2.80
C LYS A 543 21.64 12.65 -2.18
N GLN A 544 22.04 13.92 -2.17
CA GLN A 544 23.24 14.37 -1.48
C GLN A 544 23.03 14.38 0.03
N CYS A 545 21.84 14.83 0.48
CA CYS A 545 21.45 14.81 1.89
C CYS A 545 21.49 13.39 2.47
N ILE A 546 20.92 12.40 1.77
CA ILE A 546 20.94 10.99 2.21
C ILE A 546 22.37 10.50 2.46
N LYS A 547 23.32 10.80 1.55
CA LYS A 547 24.73 10.40 1.70
C LYS A 547 25.39 11.06 2.90
N ALA A 548 25.25 12.38 3.04
CA ALA A 548 25.87 13.13 4.13
C ALA A 548 25.28 12.74 5.50
N LEU A 549 23.96 12.49 5.57
CA LEU A 549 23.30 12.00 6.78
C LEU A 549 23.73 10.57 7.10
N HIS A 550 23.80 9.67 6.11
CA HIS A 550 24.21 8.29 6.33
C HIS A 550 25.64 8.20 6.88
N GLN A 551 26.59 8.92 6.26
CA GLN A 551 27.96 9.05 6.75
C GLN A 551 27.98 9.51 8.22
N ALA A 552 27.32 10.63 8.53
CA ALA A 552 27.30 11.17 9.88
C ALA A 552 26.67 10.24 10.94
N PHE A 553 25.68 9.42 10.57
CA PHE A 553 24.96 8.56 11.53
C PHE A 553 25.48 7.12 11.62
N PHE A 554 26.14 6.60 10.59
CA PHE A 554 26.51 5.18 10.50
C PHE A 554 28.00 4.92 10.17
N GLU A 555 28.78 5.94 9.76
CA GLU A 555 30.22 5.81 9.48
C GLU A 555 31.10 6.65 10.42
N ASP A 556 30.70 7.87 10.75
CA ASP A 556 31.40 8.72 11.71
C ASP A 556 31.24 8.15 13.14
N ASP A 557 32.36 7.89 13.82
CA ASP A 557 32.48 7.22 15.15
C ASP A 557 31.89 8.01 16.35
N VAL A 558 30.97 8.94 16.08
CA VAL A 558 30.30 9.83 17.03
C VAL A 558 28.99 9.20 17.53
N LEU A 559 29.10 7.95 17.99
CA LEU A 559 28.16 7.33 18.95
C LEU A 559 28.78 7.23 20.37
N THR A 560 30.07 7.56 20.48
CA THR A 560 30.88 7.60 21.69
C THR A 560 30.48 8.70 22.68
N GLU A 561 29.90 9.82 22.23
CA GLU A 561 29.38 10.88 23.13
C GLU A 561 28.31 10.34 24.11
N VAL A 562 27.53 9.34 23.71
CA VAL A 562 26.54 8.69 24.60
C VAL A 562 27.20 7.73 25.60
N GLU A 563 28.36 7.16 25.26
CA GLU A 563 29.13 6.36 26.21
C GLU A 563 29.85 7.27 27.23
N GLU A 564 30.33 8.45 26.82
CA GLU A 564 30.92 9.46 27.73
C GLU A 564 29.86 10.09 28.66
N GLU A 565 28.66 10.45 28.18
CA GLU A 565 27.58 10.94 29.05
C GLU A 565 27.11 9.87 30.06
N ALA A 566 27.01 8.60 29.64
CA ALA A 566 26.65 7.51 30.53
C ALA A 566 27.72 7.25 31.62
N LEU A 567 29.01 7.35 31.27
CA LEU A 567 30.14 7.24 32.20
C LEU A 567 30.26 8.44 33.17
N HIS A 568 29.72 9.61 32.80
CA HIS A 568 29.67 10.78 33.69
C HIS A 568 28.43 10.85 34.58
N MET A 569 27.44 9.98 34.37
CA MET A 569 26.23 9.87 35.22
C MET A 569 26.22 8.65 36.17
N SER A 570 27.28 7.83 36.15
CA SER A 570 27.51 6.69 37.06
C SER A 570 28.57 6.98 38.11
#